data_AF-A0A348ANC7-F1
#
_entry.id   AF-A0A348ANC7-F1
#
_cell.length_a   1.000
_cell.length_b   1.000
_cell.length_c   1.000
_cell.angle_alpha   90.00
_cell.angle_beta   90.00
_cell.angle_gamma   90.00
#
_symmetry.space_group_name_H-M   'P 1'
#
loop_
_entity.id
_entity.type
_entity.pdbx_description
1 polymer ?
#
loop_
_entity_poly.entity_id
_entity_poly.type
_entity_poly.pdbx_seq_one_letter_code
_entity_poly.pdbx_strand_id
1 'polypeptide(L)'
;MIGAFFGKYAFQSRTGDLQSWYVTYSSDDNGTILKMAATQITDTEKFAVYRTGEDARSVICLFNWQFVTVDHSSGWLMASSGLDQAATLYFAFSDYDLASLTMFNQDGELVMMRYTVKNPTPFLLFPNISDNAAAVQAADNAFFILQLIPITPGINSLRKTGGYKNGDFKRVDLTNVDLSGLDLSGGDFDGAILSGANFSNAALTGANFKNACLKGTIFCGANLSQADFSGCDITSAIWDKDVVASQAIFRDCNAVKVNMEGAQFDRADFTGADFDGATFKGGNLQRAVLQNANFSGTTFESADLSGIIAGKTTGSPGVNLSFAYMPDAKLTDAHLNGANLSHVQLYGSSARADNAVLEEADLSFSNFTGMDLSQVQLQGAILDEAILANCDLSGANLIPSEDGQAVSFVKANLQGANFTGAILKKVNMSNSAVALSDGVPLFTIISPDYISDLNKGIFPQGLADDFSAHGYCLSDNPTVTVINPNSTWNVSQNLPLEELGLGYSEFLLQNSQGNLKVSGKTIVINRMNDKKELEKYFVAVTATGISDDLLDEDSTCPNQATCKTNTRNHVSWTDMMTAATPPSPPKCIPDPYHWCPQTCTCQKS
;
A
#
# COMPACT_ATOMS: atom_id res chain seq x y z
N MET A 1 -20.06 52.89 -53.34
CA MET A 1 -21.07 52.98 -52.27
C MET A 1 -20.32 53.26 -50.99
N ILE A 2 -20.58 54.43 -50.42
CA ILE A 2 -19.87 55.03 -49.28
C ILE A 2 -20.30 54.27 -48.02
N GLY A 3 -19.35 53.67 -47.30
CA GLY A 3 -19.61 52.87 -46.11
C GLY A 3 -19.63 53.75 -44.86
N ALA A 4 -20.79 54.22 -44.43
CA ALA A 4 -20.90 54.89 -43.14
C ALA A 4 -20.55 53.90 -42.01
N PHE A 5 -19.58 54.25 -41.17
CA PHE A 5 -19.29 53.51 -39.94
C PHE A 5 -20.33 53.84 -38.88
N PHE A 6 -20.92 52.82 -38.25
CA PHE A 6 -21.90 52.97 -37.17
C PHE A 6 -21.28 52.49 -35.85
N GLY A 7 -21.26 53.32 -34.82
CA GLY A 7 -20.83 52.95 -33.47
C GLY A 7 -21.89 53.24 -32.41
N LYS A 8 -21.94 52.43 -31.33
CA LYS A 8 -22.80 52.61 -30.14
C LYS A 8 -21.94 52.76 -28.88
N TYR A 9 -22.13 53.83 -28.11
CA TYR A 9 -21.47 54.05 -26.81
C TYR A 9 -22.48 54.09 -25.66
N ALA A 10 -22.21 53.43 -24.53
CA ALA A 10 -23.06 53.51 -23.34
C ALA A 10 -22.46 54.46 -22.30
N PHE A 11 -23.28 55.31 -21.69
CA PHE A 11 -22.86 56.23 -20.61
C PHE A 11 -23.73 56.06 -19.37
N GLN A 12 -23.12 56.18 -18.19
CA GLN A 12 -23.84 56.24 -16.91
C GLN A 12 -23.47 57.53 -16.16
N SER A 13 -24.48 58.27 -15.71
CA SER A 13 -24.30 59.41 -14.79
C SER A 13 -24.07 58.90 -13.36
N ARG A 14 -23.16 59.54 -12.61
CA ARG A 14 -22.85 59.22 -11.21
C ARG A 14 -23.82 59.82 -10.18
N THR A 15 -24.90 60.48 -10.60
CA THR A 15 -25.82 61.16 -9.68
C THR A 15 -27.25 60.64 -9.78
N GLY A 16 -27.73 60.02 -8.70
CA GLY A 16 -29.10 60.12 -8.18
C GLY A 16 -30.21 59.35 -8.88
N ASP A 17 -30.50 59.66 -10.14
CA ASP A 17 -31.71 59.17 -10.83
C ASP A 17 -31.34 58.55 -12.18
N LEU A 18 -31.50 57.23 -12.24
CA LEU A 18 -31.06 56.37 -13.34
C LEU A 18 -31.94 56.51 -14.58
N GLN A 19 -31.43 57.17 -15.62
CA GLN A 19 -31.75 56.80 -16.99
C GLN A 19 -30.45 56.53 -17.74
N SER A 20 -30.27 55.29 -18.18
CA SER A 20 -29.09 54.82 -18.93
C SER A 20 -29.36 54.97 -20.42
N TRP A 21 -28.39 55.50 -21.16
CA TRP A 21 -28.53 55.82 -22.58
C TRP A 21 -27.39 55.20 -23.38
N TYR A 22 -27.66 54.75 -24.60
CA TYR A 22 -26.61 54.53 -25.60
C TYR A 22 -26.65 55.65 -26.67
N VAL A 23 -25.49 56.07 -27.14
CA VAL A 23 -25.33 57.02 -28.24
C VAL A 23 -24.90 56.27 -29.48
N THR A 24 -25.74 56.27 -30.52
CA THR A 24 -25.35 55.87 -31.87
C THR A 24 -24.73 57.04 -32.61
N TYR A 25 -23.67 56.81 -33.36
CA TYR A 25 -23.15 57.80 -34.29
C TYR A 25 -22.81 57.19 -35.65
N SER A 26 -22.83 58.04 -36.69
CA SER A 26 -22.30 57.70 -38.02
C SER A 26 -21.10 58.59 -38.34
N SER A 27 -20.03 58.06 -38.91
CA SER A 27 -18.90 58.88 -39.40
C SER A 27 -18.58 58.64 -40.87
N ASP A 28 -17.86 59.59 -41.48
CA ASP A 28 -17.23 59.40 -42.78
C ASP A 28 -15.98 58.51 -42.68
N ASP A 29 -15.40 58.21 -43.85
CA ASP A 29 -14.22 57.33 -44.00
C ASP A 29 -12.94 57.91 -43.35
N ASN A 30 -12.96 59.20 -42.97
CA ASN A 30 -11.86 59.86 -42.26
C ASN A 30 -12.12 59.94 -40.73
N GLY A 31 -13.22 59.37 -40.24
CA GLY A 31 -13.58 59.35 -38.83
C GLY A 31 -14.33 60.60 -38.34
N THR A 32 -14.76 61.49 -39.24
CA THR A 32 -15.54 62.68 -38.86
C THR A 32 -16.98 62.29 -38.57
N ILE A 33 -17.48 62.58 -37.37
CA ILE A 33 -18.85 62.21 -36.97
C ILE A 33 -19.88 63.06 -37.74
N LEU A 34 -20.69 62.40 -38.56
CA LEU A 34 -21.74 62.97 -39.40
C LEU A 34 -23.09 63.10 -38.68
N LYS A 35 -23.40 62.21 -37.74
CA LYS A 35 -24.68 62.23 -36.99
C LYS A 35 -24.54 61.50 -35.65
N MET A 36 -25.24 61.97 -34.62
CA MET A 36 -25.32 61.34 -33.29
C MET A 36 -26.77 61.30 -32.78
N ALA A 37 -27.16 60.23 -32.10
CA ALA A 37 -28.46 60.08 -31.45
C ALA A 37 -28.32 59.27 -30.15
N ALA A 38 -28.93 59.75 -29.06
CA ALA A 38 -28.99 59.06 -27.78
C ALA A 38 -30.34 58.34 -27.63
N THR A 39 -30.33 57.08 -27.20
CA THR A 39 -31.53 56.26 -26.96
C THR A 39 -31.47 55.67 -25.56
N GLN A 40 -32.59 55.75 -24.84
CA GLN A 40 -32.69 55.19 -23.50
C GLN A 40 -32.75 53.66 -23.56
N ILE A 41 -31.93 53.01 -22.74
CA ILE A 41 -31.85 51.55 -22.64
C ILE A 41 -33.11 51.03 -21.94
N THR A 42 -33.75 50.02 -22.52
CA THR A 42 -34.97 49.38 -21.96
C THR A 42 -34.64 48.04 -21.30
N ASP A 43 -35.50 47.58 -20.39
CA ASP A 43 -35.34 46.32 -19.63
C ASP A 43 -35.23 45.06 -20.51
N THR A 44 -35.54 45.18 -21.81
CA THR A 44 -35.46 44.08 -22.80
C THR A 44 -34.15 44.03 -23.58
N GLU A 45 -33.29 45.06 -23.50
CA GLU A 45 -32.02 45.09 -24.22
C GLU A 45 -30.92 44.36 -23.43
N LYS A 46 -30.44 43.25 -24.01
CA LYS A 46 -29.49 42.29 -23.40
C LYS A 46 -28.04 42.71 -23.69
N PHE A 47 -27.28 43.13 -22.67
CA PHE A 47 -25.84 43.42 -22.80
C PHE A 47 -25.03 42.93 -21.60
N ALA A 48 -23.78 42.53 -21.84
CA ALA A 48 -22.78 42.23 -20.82
C ALA A 48 -21.66 43.28 -20.89
N VAL A 49 -21.31 43.89 -19.75
CA VAL A 49 -20.18 44.83 -19.67
C VAL A 49 -18.98 44.07 -19.11
N TYR A 50 -17.87 44.13 -19.84
CA TYR A 50 -16.60 43.50 -19.49
C TYR A 50 -15.58 44.56 -19.06
N ARG A 51 -14.95 44.37 -17.90
CA ARG A 51 -13.79 45.17 -17.47
C ARG A 51 -12.64 44.24 -17.09
N THR A 52 -11.54 44.31 -17.83
CA THR A 52 -10.23 43.80 -17.41
C THR A 52 -9.65 44.74 -16.36
N GLY A 53 -9.44 44.26 -15.15
CA GLY A 53 -8.55 44.92 -14.19
C GLY A 53 -7.09 44.56 -14.48
N GLU A 54 -6.15 45.39 -14.03
CA GLU A 54 -4.70 45.15 -14.15
C GLU A 54 -4.22 43.93 -13.33
N ASP A 55 -5.05 43.41 -12.41
CA ASP A 55 -4.69 42.40 -11.40
C ASP A 55 -5.25 40.99 -11.66
N ALA A 56 -5.12 40.44 -12.87
CA ALA A 56 -5.58 39.08 -13.23
C ALA A 56 -7.05 38.76 -12.86
N ARG A 57 -7.90 39.80 -12.73
CA ARG A 57 -9.31 39.71 -12.39
C ARG A 57 -10.17 40.41 -13.44
N SER A 58 -11.22 39.73 -13.91
CA SER A 58 -12.25 40.32 -14.77
C SER A 58 -13.57 40.43 -14.02
N VAL A 59 -14.31 41.53 -14.20
CA VAL A 59 -15.66 41.69 -13.64
C VAL A 59 -16.69 41.62 -14.75
N ILE A 60 -17.67 40.72 -14.62
CA ILE A 60 -18.75 40.47 -15.57
C ILE A 60 -20.07 40.91 -14.93
N CYS A 61 -20.82 41.80 -15.59
CA CYS A 61 -22.17 42.16 -15.17
C CYS A 61 -23.20 41.22 -15.83
N LEU A 62 -24.08 40.61 -15.02
CA LEU A 62 -25.16 39.71 -15.43
C LEU A 62 -26.43 40.48 -15.82
N PHE A 63 -27.39 39.79 -16.46
CA PHE A 63 -28.67 40.36 -16.90
C PHE A 63 -29.55 40.92 -15.78
N ASN A 64 -29.37 40.41 -14.56
CA ASN A 64 -30.02 40.88 -13.35
C ASN A 64 -29.15 41.87 -12.55
N TRP A 65 -28.12 42.43 -13.18
CA TRP A 65 -27.20 43.41 -12.58
C TRP A 65 -26.40 42.92 -11.38
N GLN A 66 -26.18 41.61 -11.31
CA GLN A 66 -25.19 41.00 -10.41
C GLN A 66 -23.82 41.04 -11.07
N PHE A 67 -22.75 41.20 -10.29
CA PHE A 67 -21.40 41.17 -10.81
C PHE A 67 -20.76 39.82 -10.49
N VAL A 68 -19.96 39.28 -11.39
CA VAL A 68 -19.16 38.08 -11.17
C VAL A 68 -17.72 38.44 -11.44
N THR A 69 -16.86 38.26 -10.44
CA THR A 69 -15.42 38.43 -10.57
C THR A 69 -14.81 37.10 -10.96
N VAL A 70 -14.10 37.06 -12.09
CA VAL A 70 -13.32 35.93 -12.57
C VAL A 70 -11.89 36.13 -12.12
N ASP A 71 -11.34 35.18 -11.38
CA ASP A 71 -9.91 35.13 -11.08
C ASP A 71 -9.22 34.18 -12.06
N HIS A 72 -8.42 34.76 -12.95
CA HIS A 72 -7.75 34.02 -14.03
C HIS A 72 -6.57 33.17 -13.52
N SER A 73 -6.09 33.39 -12.30
CA SER A 73 -4.99 32.61 -11.72
C SER A 73 -5.46 31.29 -11.12
N SER A 74 -6.74 31.22 -10.74
CA SER A 74 -7.29 30.13 -9.95
C SER A 74 -8.44 29.40 -10.67
N GLY A 75 -9.04 29.99 -11.71
CA GLY A 75 -10.14 29.39 -12.47
C GLY A 75 -11.52 29.54 -11.80
N TRP A 76 -11.63 30.35 -10.74
CA TRP A 76 -12.84 30.50 -9.94
C TRP A 76 -13.71 31.69 -10.38
N LEU A 77 -15.02 31.53 -10.22
CA LEU A 77 -16.02 32.58 -10.44
C LEU A 77 -16.64 33.01 -9.10
N MET A 78 -16.35 34.24 -8.67
CA MET A 78 -16.89 34.84 -7.46
C MET A 78 -18.09 35.72 -7.81
N ALA A 79 -19.31 35.34 -7.45
CA ALA A 79 -20.46 36.24 -7.55
C ALA A 79 -20.42 37.33 -6.48
N SER A 80 -20.74 38.57 -6.84
CA SER A 80 -20.82 39.73 -5.95
C SER A 80 -22.17 39.80 -5.21
N SER A 81 -23.12 38.94 -5.57
CA SER A 81 -24.42 38.78 -4.92
C SER A 81 -25.07 37.44 -5.35
N GLY A 82 -25.97 36.91 -4.52
CA GLY A 82 -26.43 35.51 -4.57
C GLY A 82 -27.27 35.16 -5.81
N LEU A 83 -26.97 34.01 -6.41
CA LEU A 83 -27.76 33.42 -7.49
C LEU A 83 -28.85 32.54 -6.90
N ASP A 84 -30.03 33.11 -6.63
CA ASP A 84 -31.15 32.37 -6.02
C ASP A 84 -31.95 31.51 -7.03
N GLN A 85 -31.62 31.58 -8.34
CA GLN A 85 -32.29 30.83 -9.42
C GLN A 85 -31.30 30.48 -10.54
N ALA A 86 -31.69 29.55 -11.42
CA ALA A 86 -30.94 29.19 -12.62
C ALA A 86 -30.60 30.45 -13.46
N ALA A 87 -29.39 30.96 -13.32
CA ALA A 87 -28.92 32.10 -14.08
C ALA A 87 -28.25 31.62 -15.37
N THR A 88 -28.62 32.23 -16.49
CA THR A 88 -27.89 32.06 -17.74
C THR A 88 -26.75 33.07 -17.72
N LEU A 89 -25.51 32.58 -17.63
CA LEU A 89 -24.31 33.39 -17.68
C LEU A 89 -23.68 33.32 -19.06
N TYR A 90 -23.04 34.42 -19.45
CA TYR A 90 -22.41 34.57 -20.76
C TYR A 90 -20.94 34.80 -20.51
N PHE A 91 -20.09 33.92 -21.02
CA PHE A 91 -18.65 34.01 -20.85
C PHE A 91 -17.94 33.94 -22.20
N ALA A 92 -16.75 34.51 -22.24
CA ALA A 92 -15.79 34.34 -23.32
C ALA A 92 -14.60 33.57 -22.77
N PHE A 93 -14.36 32.36 -23.26
CA PHE A 93 -13.17 31.57 -22.93
C PHE A 93 -12.54 31.10 -24.24
N SER A 94 -11.20 31.09 -24.29
CA SER A 94 -10.44 30.33 -25.28
C SER A 94 -9.97 29.03 -24.61
N ASP A 95 -10.37 27.89 -25.15
CA ASP A 95 -9.75 26.57 -24.97
C ASP A 95 -9.72 25.90 -23.58
N TYR A 96 -10.73 26.11 -22.72
CA TYR A 96 -10.86 25.32 -21.48
C TYR A 96 -12.18 24.54 -21.37
N ASP A 97 -12.05 23.23 -21.17
CA ASP A 97 -13.12 22.27 -20.92
C ASP A 97 -13.47 22.27 -19.41
N LEU A 98 -14.06 23.37 -18.91
CA LEU A 98 -14.50 23.40 -17.50
C LEU A 98 -15.67 22.39 -17.32
N ALA A 99 -15.65 21.56 -16.28
CA ALA A 99 -16.67 20.50 -16.10
C ALA A 99 -17.69 20.80 -15.00
N SER A 100 -17.36 21.72 -14.09
CA SER A 100 -18.20 22.18 -13.00
C SER A 100 -17.78 23.60 -12.59
N LEU A 101 -18.66 24.28 -11.86
CA LEU A 101 -18.36 25.58 -11.28
C LEU A 101 -18.77 25.61 -9.81
N THR A 102 -17.80 25.86 -8.95
CA THR A 102 -18.04 26.05 -7.53
C THR A 102 -18.23 27.54 -7.26
N MET A 103 -19.39 27.92 -6.72
CA MET A 103 -19.74 29.30 -6.45
C MET A 103 -20.11 29.48 -4.98
N PHE A 104 -20.04 30.71 -4.48
CA PHE A 104 -20.57 31.06 -3.16
C PHE A 104 -21.91 31.81 -3.33
N ASN A 105 -22.91 31.51 -2.49
CA ASN A 105 -24.16 32.28 -2.46
C ASN A 105 -23.99 33.61 -1.70
N GLN A 106 -25.08 34.37 -1.57
CA GLN A 106 -25.11 35.67 -0.86
C GLN A 106 -24.69 35.60 0.61
N ASP A 107 -24.81 34.42 1.23
CA ASP A 107 -24.41 34.17 2.61
C ASP A 107 -22.95 33.69 2.71
N GLY A 108 -22.22 33.66 1.58
CA GLY A 108 -20.86 33.14 1.49
C GLY A 108 -20.79 31.62 1.54
N GLU A 109 -21.90 30.91 1.29
CA GLU A 109 -21.96 29.45 1.35
C GLU A 109 -21.61 28.82 0.01
N LEU A 110 -20.88 27.71 0.04
CA LEU A 110 -20.60 26.91 -1.15
C LEU A 110 -21.90 26.38 -1.78
N VAL A 111 -22.15 26.74 -3.03
CA VAL A 111 -23.21 26.23 -3.91
C VAL A 111 -22.56 25.63 -5.15
N MET A 112 -22.84 24.35 -5.39
CA MET A 112 -22.23 23.62 -6.50
C MET A 112 -23.18 23.66 -7.70
N MET A 113 -22.69 24.14 -8.83
CA MET A 113 -23.46 24.23 -10.07
C MET A 113 -22.74 23.51 -11.19
N ARG A 114 -23.50 22.73 -11.97
CA ARG A 114 -23.04 22.27 -13.28
C ARG A 114 -23.52 23.27 -14.31
N TYR A 115 -22.68 23.57 -15.29
CA TYR A 115 -23.13 24.31 -16.45
C TYR A 115 -23.42 23.37 -17.61
N THR A 116 -24.26 23.80 -18.54
CA THR A 116 -24.35 23.19 -19.87
C THR A 116 -24.07 24.26 -20.90
N VAL A 117 -23.11 24.00 -21.80
CA VAL A 117 -22.88 24.85 -22.98
C VAL A 117 -24.03 24.61 -23.95
N LYS A 118 -24.85 25.63 -24.21
CA LYS A 118 -25.82 25.60 -25.30
C LYS A 118 -25.23 26.33 -26.51
N ASN A 119 -25.43 25.73 -27.69
CA ASN A 119 -24.97 26.13 -29.02
C ASN A 119 -24.43 27.58 -29.14
N PRO A 120 -23.25 27.78 -29.73
CA PRO A 120 -22.67 29.11 -29.92
C PRO A 120 -23.57 29.92 -30.86
N THR A 121 -24.37 30.84 -30.32
CA THR A 121 -24.88 31.95 -31.12
C THR A 121 -23.84 33.06 -31.06
N PRO A 122 -23.24 33.46 -32.19
CA PRO A 122 -22.26 34.54 -32.20
C PRO A 122 -22.92 35.81 -31.66
N PHE A 123 -22.42 36.33 -30.54
CA PHE A 123 -22.79 37.64 -30.00
C PHE A 123 -21.66 38.61 -30.35
N LEU A 124 -22.00 39.75 -30.96
CA LEU A 124 -21.06 40.84 -31.21
C LEU A 124 -20.79 41.58 -29.90
N LEU A 125 -19.57 41.48 -29.37
CA LEU A 125 -19.05 42.32 -28.28
C LEU A 125 -18.04 43.33 -28.84
N PHE A 126 -18.24 44.60 -28.50
CA PHE A 126 -17.33 45.69 -28.88
C PHE A 126 -16.29 45.89 -27.76
N PRO A 127 -14.98 45.96 -28.08
CA PRO A 127 -13.95 46.23 -27.09
C PRO A 127 -14.05 47.66 -26.54
N ASN A 128 -13.68 47.83 -25.27
CA ASN A 128 -13.51 49.13 -24.64
C ASN A 128 -12.25 49.79 -25.22
N ILE A 129 -12.38 50.97 -25.84
CA ILE A 129 -11.24 51.72 -26.37
C ILE A 129 -10.60 52.48 -25.20
N SER A 130 -9.61 51.86 -24.58
CA SER A 130 -8.58 52.59 -23.85
C SER A 130 -7.22 51.96 -24.13
N ASP A 131 -6.83 51.94 -25.40
CA ASP A 131 -5.54 52.47 -25.89
C ASP A 131 -5.28 51.98 -27.31
N ASN A 132 -5.02 52.96 -28.18
CA ASN A 132 -4.54 52.89 -29.56
C ASN A 132 -5.13 51.83 -30.51
N ALA A 133 -5.72 52.38 -31.57
CA ALA A 133 -6.17 51.72 -32.78
C ALA A 133 -5.12 50.75 -33.37
N ALA A 134 -5.23 49.48 -33.02
CA ALA A 134 -5.07 48.39 -33.96
C ALA A 134 -6.39 47.64 -33.96
N ALA A 135 -7.05 47.58 -35.12
CA ALA A 135 -8.24 46.76 -35.30
C ALA A 135 -7.92 45.35 -34.81
N VAL A 136 -8.51 44.95 -33.68
CA VAL A 136 -8.69 43.55 -33.37
C VAL A 136 -9.57 43.04 -34.50
N GLN A 137 -8.96 42.48 -35.55
CA GLN A 137 -9.64 41.54 -36.43
C GLN A 137 -10.45 40.65 -35.50
N ALA A 138 -11.75 40.50 -35.78
CA ALA A 138 -12.59 39.53 -35.13
C ALA A 138 -11.92 38.16 -35.31
N ALA A 139 -11.01 37.82 -34.41
CA ALA A 139 -10.53 36.47 -34.23
C ALA A 139 -11.78 35.65 -33.94
N ASP A 140 -11.84 34.47 -34.53
CA ASP A 140 -12.89 33.48 -34.44
C ASP A 140 -13.13 32.99 -33.00
N ASN A 141 -13.41 33.92 -32.08
CA ASN A 141 -13.71 33.66 -30.69
C ASN A 141 -15.17 33.26 -30.64
N ALA A 142 -15.44 31.95 -30.70
CA ALA A 142 -16.76 31.40 -30.45
C ALA A 142 -17.20 31.78 -29.03
N PHE A 143 -18.24 32.59 -28.91
CA PHE A 143 -18.84 32.95 -27.62
C PHE A 143 -19.84 31.85 -27.22
N PHE A 144 -19.73 31.36 -25.98
CA PHE A 144 -20.53 30.25 -25.47
C PHE A 144 -21.61 30.75 -24.51
N ILE A 145 -22.85 30.27 -24.68
CA ILE A 145 -23.91 30.47 -23.69
C ILE A 145 -23.80 29.36 -22.64
N LEU A 146 -23.57 29.75 -21.39
CA LEU A 146 -23.47 28.83 -20.26
C LEU A 146 -24.76 28.92 -19.43
N GLN A 147 -25.58 27.87 -19.49
CA GLN A 147 -26.72 27.74 -18.58
C GLN A 147 -26.25 27.04 -17.30
N LEU A 148 -26.31 27.72 -16.15
CA LEU A 148 -26.05 27.09 -14.84
C LEU A 148 -27.29 26.38 -14.32
N ILE A 149 -27.11 25.12 -13.90
CA ILE A 149 -28.12 24.30 -13.24
C ILE A 149 -27.53 23.86 -11.89
N PRO A 150 -28.15 24.22 -10.75
CA PRO A 150 -27.72 23.69 -9.46
C PRO A 150 -27.93 22.18 -9.42
N ILE A 151 -26.86 21.43 -9.15
CA ILE A 151 -26.88 19.95 -9.11
C ILE A 151 -27.02 19.42 -7.69
N THR A 152 -26.62 20.20 -6.69
CA THR A 152 -26.65 19.84 -5.27
C THR A 152 -27.05 21.03 -4.40
N PRO A 153 -27.74 20.81 -3.27
CA PRO A 153 -27.95 21.84 -2.26
C PRO A 153 -26.60 22.39 -1.75
N GLY A 154 -26.58 23.67 -1.33
CA GLY A 154 -25.41 24.24 -0.68
C GLY A 154 -25.07 23.56 0.64
N ILE A 155 -23.82 23.68 1.10
CA ILE A 155 -23.29 22.90 2.25
C ILE A 155 -24.13 23.03 3.53
N ASN A 156 -24.68 24.21 3.84
CA ASN A 156 -25.53 24.41 5.00
C ASN A 156 -26.91 23.77 4.84
N SER A 157 -27.41 23.68 3.60
CA SER A 157 -28.64 22.93 3.30
C SER A 157 -28.41 21.42 3.50
N LEU A 158 -27.25 20.91 3.08
CA LEU A 158 -26.85 19.52 3.35
C LEU A 158 -26.79 19.24 4.86
N ARG A 159 -26.19 20.15 5.64
CA ARG A 159 -26.14 20.02 7.11
C ARG A 159 -27.51 20.07 7.78
N LYS A 160 -28.40 20.97 7.34
CA LYS A 160 -29.77 21.05 7.85
C LYS A 160 -30.58 19.80 7.56
N THR A 161 -30.36 19.19 6.40
CA THR A 161 -31.06 17.98 5.96
C THR A 161 -30.39 16.69 6.43
N GLY A 162 -29.16 16.78 6.96
CA GLY A 162 -28.38 15.64 7.43
C GLY A 162 -27.67 14.86 6.32
N GLY A 163 -27.68 15.31 5.07
CA GLY A 163 -27.01 14.65 3.94
C GLY A 163 -27.73 14.78 2.61
N TYR A 164 -27.21 14.11 1.59
CA TYR A 164 -27.79 14.06 0.24
C TYR A 164 -27.49 12.72 -0.43
N LYS A 165 -28.30 11.73 -0.10
CA LYS A 165 -28.22 10.37 -0.65
C LYS A 165 -28.35 10.39 -2.16
N ASN A 166 -27.52 9.58 -2.83
CA ASN A 166 -27.46 9.50 -4.29
C ASN A 166 -27.21 10.86 -4.97
N GLY A 167 -26.56 11.79 -4.26
CA GLY A 167 -26.23 13.10 -4.80
C GLY A 167 -25.21 13.03 -5.94
N ASP A 168 -25.38 13.87 -6.96
CA ASP A 168 -24.40 14.04 -8.05
C ASP A 168 -23.34 15.06 -7.63
N PHE A 169 -22.16 14.58 -7.26
CA PHE A 169 -20.98 15.37 -6.91
C PHE A 169 -19.87 15.23 -7.95
N LYS A 170 -20.18 14.73 -9.15
CA LYS A 170 -19.15 14.42 -10.15
C LYS A 170 -18.40 15.68 -10.56
N ARG A 171 -17.07 15.58 -10.55
CA ARG A 171 -16.16 16.64 -10.97
C ARG A 171 -16.36 17.95 -10.23
N VAL A 172 -16.99 17.96 -9.07
CA VAL A 172 -17.13 19.16 -8.22
C VAL A 172 -15.84 19.39 -7.46
N ASP A 173 -15.46 20.65 -7.27
CA ASP A 173 -14.41 21.02 -6.34
C ASP A 173 -14.97 21.18 -4.92
N LEU A 174 -14.53 20.26 -4.05
CA LEU A 174 -14.88 20.13 -2.64
C LEU A 174 -13.61 20.20 -1.77
N THR A 175 -12.54 20.83 -2.27
CA THR A 175 -11.28 21.01 -1.56
C THR A 175 -11.51 21.65 -0.20
N ASN A 176 -11.01 21.00 0.86
CA ASN A 176 -11.15 21.41 2.27
C ASN A 176 -12.60 21.61 2.77
N VAL A 177 -13.61 21.08 2.05
CA VAL A 177 -15.00 21.20 2.48
C VAL A 177 -15.27 20.21 3.62
N ASP A 178 -15.93 20.69 4.66
CA ASP A 178 -16.36 19.84 5.77
C ASP A 178 -17.71 19.18 5.45
N LEU A 179 -17.66 17.87 5.20
CA LEU A 179 -18.76 16.95 4.92
C LEU A 179 -18.98 15.95 6.07
N SER A 180 -18.41 16.23 7.24
CA SER A 180 -18.45 15.33 8.40
C SER A 180 -19.87 15.09 8.90
N GLY A 181 -20.15 13.84 9.30
CA GLY A 181 -21.43 13.40 9.85
C GLY A 181 -22.60 13.38 8.86
N LEU A 182 -22.39 13.74 7.58
CA LEU A 182 -23.44 13.74 6.58
C LEU A 182 -23.74 12.33 6.07
N ASP A 183 -25.00 12.07 5.74
CA ASP A 183 -25.42 10.89 4.99
C ASP A 183 -25.34 11.14 3.48
N LEU A 184 -24.24 10.69 2.90
CA LEU A 184 -23.89 10.80 1.49
C LEU A 184 -23.90 9.42 0.81
N SER A 185 -24.66 8.48 1.37
CA SER A 185 -24.78 7.12 0.86
C SER A 185 -25.21 7.11 -0.61
N GLY A 186 -24.51 6.35 -1.45
CA GLY A 186 -24.72 6.30 -2.91
C GLY A 186 -24.31 7.56 -3.67
N GLY A 187 -23.68 8.54 -3.00
CA GLY A 187 -23.21 9.77 -3.65
C GLY A 187 -22.19 9.49 -4.74
N ASP A 188 -22.27 10.25 -5.83
CA ASP A 188 -21.43 10.06 -7.01
C ASP A 188 -20.38 11.16 -7.12
N PHE A 189 -19.17 10.89 -6.64
CA PHE A 189 -18.00 11.77 -6.60
C PHE A 189 -17.01 11.50 -7.75
N ASP A 190 -17.44 10.86 -8.84
CA ASP A 190 -16.56 10.54 -9.97
C ASP A 190 -15.84 11.79 -10.51
N GLY A 191 -14.51 11.78 -10.47
CA GLY A 191 -13.65 12.88 -10.88
C GLY A 191 -13.67 14.12 -9.98
N ALA A 192 -14.28 14.08 -8.79
CA ALA A 192 -14.33 15.22 -7.87
C ALA A 192 -12.94 15.58 -7.32
N ILE A 193 -12.74 16.86 -6.98
CA ILE A 193 -11.53 17.33 -6.30
C ILE A 193 -11.84 17.40 -4.81
N LEU A 194 -11.30 16.46 -4.03
CA LEU A 194 -11.63 16.23 -2.62
C LEU A 194 -10.42 16.41 -1.70
N SER A 195 -9.37 17.07 -2.19
CA SER A 195 -8.15 17.28 -1.43
C SER A 195 -8.45 17.97 -0.10
N GLY A 196 -8.07 17.34 1.01
CA GLY A 196 -8.32 17.87 2.36
C GLY A 196 -9.80 17.91 2.80
N ALA A 197 -10.75 17.41 1.99
CA ALA A 197 -12.16 17.33 2.39
C ALA A 197 -12.33 16.46 3.64
N ASN A 198 -13.26 16.83 4.52
CA ASN A 198 -13.49 16.11 5.77
C ASN A 198 -14.77 15.29 5.68
N PHE A 199 -14.65 13.96 5.60
CA PHE A 199 -15.74 12.99 5.67
C PHE A 199 -15.82 12.28 7.02
N SER A 200 -15.25 12.84 8.09
CA SER A 200 -15.25 12.18 9.40
C SER A 200 -16.68 11.83 9.84
N ASN A 201 -16.92 10.60 10.26
CA ASN A 201 -18.23 10.06 10.66
C ASN A 201 -19.33 10.16 9.59
N ALA A 202 -18.99 10.39 8.31
CA ALA A 202 -19.97 10.43 7.23
C ALA A 202 -20.45 9.00 6.87
N ALA A 203 -21.71 8.88 6.46
CA ALA A 203 -22.20 7.65 5.85
C ALA A 203 -21.99 7.75 4.33
N LEU A 204 -21.13 6.90 3.79
CA LEU A 204 -20.68 6.87 2.40
C LEU A 204 -20.89 5.49 1.78
N THR A 205 -21.84 4.71 2.30
CA THR A 205 -22.10 3.36 1.80
C THR A 205 -22.46 3.42 0.31
N GLY A 206 -21.74 2.67 -0.51
CA GLY A 206 -21.94 2.63 -1.97
C GLY A 206 -21.57 3.92 -2.71
N ALA A 207 -20.84 4.85 -2.09
CA ALA A 207 -20.40 6.08 -2.75
C ALA A 207 -19.37 5.78 -3.86
N ASN A 208 -19.46 6.47 -4.99
CA ASN A 208 -18.55 6.32 -6.12
C ASN A 208 -17.48 7.42 -6.08
N PHE A 209 -16.23 7.07 -5.78
CA PHE A 209 -15.09 7.98 -5.75
C PHE A 209 -14.15 7.82 -6.95
N LYS A 210 -14.51 7.05 -7.99
CA LYS A 210 -13.64 6.81 -9.16
C LYS A 210 -13.00 8.09 -9.67
N ASN A 211 -11.72 8.02 -10.01
CA ASN A 211 -10.97 9.15 -10.58
C ASN A 211 -10.94 10.43 -9.71
N ALA A 212 -11.39 10.40 -8.46
CA ALA A 212 -11.39 11.56 -7.58
C ALA A 212 -10.00 11.85 -7.00
N CYS A 213 -9.70 13.12 -6.75
CA CYS A 213 -8.47 13.53 -6.08
C CYS A 213 -8.67 13.50 -4.55
N LEU A 214 -8.12 12.48 -3.87
CA LEU A 214 -8.38 12.19 -2.45
C LEU A 214 -7.18 12.47 -1.53
N LYS A 215 -6.22 13.27 -1.99
CA LYS A 215 -5.01 13.57 -1.21
C LYS A 215 -5.36 14.38 0.04
N GLY A 216 -5.01 13.86 1.22
CA GLY A 216 -5.30 14.55 2.48
C GLY A 216 -6.76 14.47 2.94
N THR A 217 -7.62 13.76 2.22
CA THR A 217 -9.03 13.59 2.61
C THR A 217 -9.12 12.84 3.94
N ILE A 218 -10.03 13.27 4.81
CA ILE A 218 -10.18 12.73 6.18
C ILE A 218 -11.38 11.80 6.23
N PHE A 219 -11.17 10.51 6.49
CA PHE A 219 -12.21 9.48 6.56
C PHE A 219 -12.47 8.95 7.98
N CYS A 220 -11.89 9.54 9.02
CA CYS A 220 -12.00 9.06 10.42
C CYS A 220 -13.45 8.71 10.83
N GLY A 221 -13.69 7.47 11.24
CA GLY A 221 -15.02 6.97 11.63
C GLY A 221 -16.06 6.89 10.50
N ALA A 222 -15.68 7.08 9.24
CA ALA A 222 -16.61 7.03 8.11
C ALA A 222 -17.04 5.58 7.79
N ASN A 223 -18.27 5.43 7.33
CA ASN A 223 -18.76 4.17 6.76
C ASN A 223 -18.63 4.21 5.23
N LEU A 224 -17.56 3.60 4.73
CA LEU A 224 -17.19 3.43 3.33
C LEU A 224 -17.58 2.07 2.75
N SER A 225 -18.50 1.34 3.41
CA SER A 225 -18.90 0.01 2.93
C SER A 225 -19.37 0.07 1.47
N GLN A 226 -18.86 -0.81 0.61
CA GLN A 226 -19.17 -0.84 -0.82
C GLN A 226 -18.81 0.45 -1.61
N ALA A 227 -18.04 1.38 -1.03
CA ALA A 227 -17.57 2.55 -1.75
C ALA A 227 -16.52 2.15 -2.80
N ASP A 228 -16.46 2.90 -3.90
CA ASP A 228 -15.60 2.59 -5.06
C ASP A 228 -14.50 3.65 -5.23
N PHE A 229 -13.27 3.28 -4.88
CA PHE A 229 -12.03 4.06 -4.98
C PHE A 229 -11.18 3.67 -6.20
N SER A 230 -11.77 3.00 -7.20
CA SER A 230 -10.97 2.48 -8.33
C SER A 230 -10.19 3.59 -9.04
N GLY A 231 -8.89 3.38 -9.23
CA GLY A 231 -7.98 4.30 -9.91
C GLY A 231 -7.62 5.58 -9.14
N CYS A 232 -8.01 5.70 -7.86
CA CYS A 232 -7.74 6.90 -7.06
C CYS A 232 -6.32 6.91 -6.47
N ASP A 233 -5.85 8.10 -6.08
CA ASP A 233 -4.65 8.27 -5.24
C ASP A 233 -5.07 8.71 -3.83
N ILE A 234 -4.84 7.83 -2.85
CA ILE A 234 -5.16 8.00 -1.42
C ILE A 234 -3.92 8.03 -0.52
N THR A 235 -2.71 8.23 -1.08
CA THR A 235 -1.40 8.19 -0.38
C THR A 235 -1.25 9.13 0.82
N SER A 236 -2.17 10.06 1.03
CA SER A 236 -2.18 10.95 2.20
C SER A 236 -3.57 11.08 2.84
N ALA A 237 -4.50 10.21 2.50
CA ALA A 237 -5.79 10.17 3.16
C ALA A 237 -5.61 9.78 4.63
N ILE A 238 -6.42 10.35 5.51
CA ILE A 238 -6.37 10.13 6.95
C ILE A 238 -7.47 9.15 7.33
N TRP A 239 -7.08 7.98 7.81
CA TRP A 239 -7.97 6.92 8.28
C TRP A 239 -7.74 6.69 9.77
N ASP A 240 -8.73 6.12 10.45
CA ASP A 240 -8.58 5.63 11.81
C ASP A 240 -9.20 4.24 11.95
N LYS A 241 -9.05 3.67 13.15
CA LYS A 241 -9.56 2.34 13.49
C LYS A 241 -11.08 2.19 13.41
N ASP A 242 -11.82 3.30 13.36
CA ASP A 242 -13.28 3.30 13.37
C ASP A 242 -13.85 3.34 11.93
N VAL A 243 -12.99 3.37 10.92
CA VAL A 243 -13.41 3.29 9.51
C VAL A 243 -13.89 1.89 9.16
N VAL A 244 -15.06 1.84 8.49
CA VAL A 244 -15.65 0.60 7.96
C VAL A 244 -15.69 0.68 6.44
N ALA A 245 -14.82 -0.07 5.76
CA ALA A 245 -14.70 -0.18 4.31
C ALA A 245 -14.98 -1.62 3.82
N SER A 246 -15.89 -2.33 4.50
CA SER A 246 -16.33 -3.67 4.11
C SER A 246 -16.85 -3.68 2.68
N GLN A 247 -16.38 -4.63 1.85
CA GLN A 247 -16.74 -4.74 0.43
C GLN A 247 -16.41 -3.49 -0.42
N ALA A 248 -15.59 -2.56 0.08
CA ALA A 248 -15.12 -1.43 -0.73
C ALA A 248 -14.21 -1.90 -1.86
N ILE A 249 -14.13 -1.10 -2.93
CA ILE A 249 -13.39 -1.42 -4.15
C ILE A 249 -12.22 -0.45 -4.26
N PHE A 250 -10.99 -0.95 -4.21
CA PHE A 250 -9.74 -0.19 -4.31
C PHE A 250 -8.94 -0.57 -5.57
N ARG A 251 -9.59 -1.06 -6.63
CA ARG A 251 -8.89 -1.57 -7.81
C ARG A 251 -7.97 -0.52 -8.43
N ASP A 252 -6.73 -0.90 -8.73
CA ASP A 252 -5.73 -0.02 -9.34
C ASP A 252 -5.51 1.31 -8.57
N CYS A 253 -5.83 1.34 -7.26
CA CYS A 253 -5.67 2.52 -6.41
C CYS A 253 -4.21 2.65 -5.96
N ASN A 254 -3.70 3.88 -5.86
CA ASN A 254 -2.42 4.18 -5.23
C ASN A 254 -2.63 4.60 -3.77
N ALA A 255 -2.13 3.79 -2.85
CA ALA A 255 -2.26 3.92 -1.42
C ALA A 255 -0.93 3.70 -0.68
N VAL A 256 0.19 3.91 -1.38
CA VAL A 256 1.55 3.78 -0.84
C VAL A 256 1.68 4.53 0.49
N LYS A 257 2.16 3.82 1.52
CA LYS A 257 2.43 4.31 2.88
C LYS A 257 1.23 4.92 3.62
N VAL A 258 0.00 4.64 3.18
CA VAL A 258 -1.20 5.05 3.92
C VAL A 258 -1.28 4.32 5.27
N ASN A 259 -1.74 5.01 6.31
CA ASN A 259 -2.05 4.39 7.60
C ASN A 259 -3.54 4.07 7.69
N MET A 260 -3.87 2.79 7.79
CA MET A 260 -5.22 2.23 7.92
C MET A 260 -5.34 1.31 9.15
N GLU A 261 -4.59 1.62 10.22
CA GLU A 261 -4.60 0.87 11.48
C GLU A 261 -6.02 0.65 12.01
N GLY A 262 -6.38 -0.60 12.28
CA GLY A 262 -7.64 -1.06 12.87
C GLY A 262 -8.86 -1.03 11.95
N ALA A 263 -8.76 -0.42 10.77
CA ALA A 263 -9.90 -0.27 9.87
C ALA A 263 -10.40 -1.62 9.32
N GLN A 264 -11.69 -1.67 8.98
CA GLN A 264 -12.36 -2.89 8.52
C GLN A 264 -12.44 -2.93 6.99
N PHE A 265 -11.93 -3.99 6.39
CA PHE A 265 -11.85 -4.22 4.94
C PHE A 265 -12.33 -5.63 4.56
N ASP A 266 -13.20 -6.24 5.36
CA ASP A 266 -13.69 -7.58 5.07
C ASP A 266 -14.36 -7.60 3.68
N ARG A 267 -13.93 -8.56 2.85
CA ARG A 267 -14.37 -8.72 1.46
C ARG A 267 -14.10 -7.51 0.54
N ALA A 268 -13.22 -6.60 0.91
CA ALA A 268 -12.79 -5.52 0.04
C ALA A 268 -11.99 -6.06 -1.16
N ASP A 269 -11.98 -5.31 -2.26
CA ASP A 269 -11.27 -5.67 -3.48
C ASP A 269 -10.09 -4.71 -3.73
N PHE A 270 -8.87 -5.21 -3.54
CA PHE A 270 -7.61 -4.50 -3.74
C PHE A 270 -6.92 -4.88 -5.05
N THR A 271 -7.62 -5.48 -6.02
CA THR A 271 -7.01 -6.01 -7.25
C THR A 271 -6.18 -4.94 -7.97
N GLY A 272 -4.90 -5.21 -8.23
CA GLY A 272 -4.00 -4.29 -8.94
C GLY A 272 -3.58 -3.03 -8.16
N ALA A 273 -3.99 -2.89 -6.90
CA ALA A 273 -3.69 -1.71 -6.10
C ALA A 273 -2.24 -1.69 -5.58
N ASP A 274 -1.72 -0.50 -5.29
CA ASP A 274 -0.39 -0.30 -4.71
C ASP A 274 -0.48 0.22 -3.27
N PHE A 275 -0.14 -0.64 -2.32
CA PHE A 275 -0.11 -0.40 -0.88
C PHE A 275 1.31 -0.55 -0.32
N ASP A 276 2.37 -0.38 -1.13
CA ASP A 276 3.75 -0.48 -0.65
C ASP A 276 3.99 0.36 0.61
N GLY A 277 4.50 -0.30 1.66
CA GLY A 277 4.77 0.33 2.95
C GLY A 277 3.54 0.83 3.74
N ALA A 278 2.32 0.44 3.37
CA ALA A 278 1.11 0.81 4.10
C ALA A 278 1.03 0.13 5.49
N THR A 279 0.07 0.56 6.32
CA THR A 279 -0.19 -0.05 7.63
C THR A 279 -1.64 -0.52 7.75
N PHE A 280 -1.82 -1.83 7.99
CA PHE A 280 -3.08 -2.50 8.28
C PHE A 280 -3.07 -3.16 9.66
N LYS A 281 -2.28 -2.63 10.61
CA LYS A 281 -2.15 -3.17 11.96
C LYS A 281 -3.53 -3.38 12.60
N GLY A 282 -3.81 -4.59 13.09
CA GLY A 282 -5.09 -4.96 13.71
C GLY A 282 -6.30 -4.86 12.77
N GLY A 283 -6.10 -4.64 11.47
CA GLY A 283 -7.14 -4.52 10.48
C GLY A 283 -7.78 -5.87 10.15
N ASN A 284 -9.02 -5.83 9.67
CA ASN A 284 -9.76 -7.01 9.23
C ASN A 284 -9.82 -7.03 7.71
N LEU A 285 -9.10 -7.95 7.07
CA LEU A 285 -9.08 -8.17 5.62
C LEU A 285 -9.68 -9.53 5.26
N GLN A 286 -10.50 -10.12 6.13
CA GLN A 286 -11.07 -11.45 5.90
C GLN A 286 -11.76 -11.52 4.55
N ARG A 287 -11.39 -12.53 3.75
CA ARG A 287 -11.94 -12.77 2.40
C ARG A 287 -11.80 -11.60 1.43
N ALA A 288 -10.86 -10.68 1.66
CA ALA A 288 -10.53 -9.64 0.70
C ALA A 288 -9.84 -10.24 -0.53
N VAL A 289 -9.91 -9.53 -1.66
CA VAL A 289 -9.24 -9.90 -2.91
C VAL A 289 -8.00 -9.03 -3.09
N LEU A 290 -6.82 -9.63 -3.19
CA LEU A 290 -5.52 -8.94 -3.27
C LEU A 290 -4.75 -9.33 -4.55
N GLN A 291 -5.44 -9.89 -5.55
CA GLN A 291 -4.81 -10.38 -6.77
C GLN A 291 -4.05 -9.26 -7.50
N ASN A 292 -2.81 -9.55 -7.92
CA ASN A 292 -1.95 -8.58 -8.62
C ASN A 292 -1.68 -7.28 -7.84
N ALA A 293 -1.98 -7.23 -6.53
CA ALA A 293 -1.73 -6.06 -5.70
C ALA A 293 -0.29 -6.05 -5.18
N ASN A 294 0.23 -4.85 -4.93
CA ASN A 294 1.51 -4.65 -4.30
C ASN A 294 1.34 -4.27 -2.82
N PHE A 295 1.71 -5.17 -1.92
CA PHE A 295 1.74 -5.00 -0.47
C PHE A 295 3.18 -5.17 0.08
N SER A 296 4.19 -4.92 -0.75
CA SER A 296 5.59 -4.96 -0.33
C SER A 296 5.82 -4.05 0.89
N GLY A 297 6.61 -4.50 1.86
CA GLY A 297 6.95 -3.72 3.05
C GLY A 297 5.78 -3.31 3.94
N THR A 298 4.57 -3.85 3.70
CA THR A 298 3.35 -3.47 4.44
C THR A 298 3.38 -4.05 5.86
N THR A 299 2.83 -3.31 6.82
CA THR A 299 2.62 -3.80 8.19
C THR A 299 1.23 -4.41 8.35
N PHE A 300 1.16 -5.69 8.70
CA PHE A 300 -0.05 -6.44 9.02
C PHE A 300 -0.03 -7.00 10.46
N GLU A 301 0.72 -6.37 11.38
CA GLU A 301 0.77 -6.78 12.79
C GLU A 301 -0.64 -7.03 13.34
N SER A 302 -0.91 -8.25 13.84
CA SER A 302 -2.21 -8.68 14.37
C SER A 302 -3.41 -8.56 13.42
N ALA A 303 -3.18 -8.39 12.11
CA ALA A 303 -4.26 -8.30 11.13
C ALA A 303 -4.86 -9.68 10.83
N ASP A 304 -6.14 -9.69 10.46
CA ASP A 304 -6.83 -10.90 10.03
C ASP A 304 -6.97 -10.93 8.51
N LEU A 305 -6.15 -11.74 7.85
CA LEU A 305 -6.17 -11.99 6.41
C LEU A 305 -6.74 -13.38 6.09
N SER A 306 -7.60 -13.93 6.97
CA SER A 306 -8.14 -15.28 6.76
C SER A 306 -9.02 -15.34 5.51
N GLY A 307 -8.81 -16.35 4.68
CA GLY A 307 -9.59 -16.58 3.47
C GLY A 307 -9.37 -15.58 2.33
N ILE A 308 -8.30 -14.77 2.37
CA ILE A 308 -7.99 -13.85 1.27
C ILE A 308 -7.81 -14.59 -0.06
N ILE A 309 -8.13 -13.89 -1.16
CA ILE A 309 -7.91 -14.38 -2.52
C ILE A 309 -6.82 -13.53 -3.16
N ALA A 310 -5.59 -14.06 -3.20
CA ALA A 310 -4.39 -13.30 -3.53
C ALA A 310 -3.43 -14.02 -4.48
N GLY A 311 -3.78 -15.25 -4.89
CA GLY A 311 -2.96 -16.04 -5.79
C GLY A 311 -2.91 -15.51 -7.23
N LYS A 312 -1.93 -16.02 -7.98
CA LYS A 312 -1.71 -15.72 -9.40
C LYS A 312 -2.94 -16.11 -10.23
N THR A 313 -3.16 -15.36 -11.30
CA THR A 313 -4.15 -15.66 -12.33
C THR A 313 -3.44 -15.82 -13.68
N THR A 314 -4.12 -16.38 -14.67
CA THR A 314 -3.51 -16.59 -15.99
C THR A 314 -3.04 -15.25 -16.59
N GLY A 315 -1.72 -15.10 -16.74
CA GLY A 315 -1.11 -13.90 -17.31
C GLY A 315 -0.85 -12.75 -16.32
N SER A 316 -0.99 -12.96 -15.01
CA SER A 316 -0.62 -11.96 -13.99
C SER A 316 0.09 -12.60 -12.80
N PRO A 317 1.07 -11.92 -12.19
CA PRO A 317 1.73 -12.43 -10.98
C PRO A 317 0.71 -12.55 -9.83
N GLY A 318 1.05 -13.38 -8.83
CA GLY A 318 0.34 -13.36 -7.55
C GLY A 318 0.58 -12.04 -6.81
N VAL A 319 -0.08 -11.88 -5.65
CA VAL A 319 0.17 -10.73 -4.78
C VAL A 319 1.65 -10.61 -4.43
N ASN A 320 2.16 -9.38 -4.34
CA ASN A 320 3.47 -9.11 -3.78
C ASN A 320 3.34 -8.74 -2.30
N LEU A 321 3.73 -9.64 -1.41
CA LEU A 321 3.84 -9.44 0.04
C LEU A 321 5.30 -9.39 0.50
N SER A 322 6.27 -9.30 -0.41
CA SER A 322 7.69 -9.32 -0.02
C SER A 322 8.02 -8.28 1.03
N PHE A 323 8.89 -8.62 1.98
CA PHE A 323 9.28 -7.76 3.09
C PHE A 323 8.14 -7.30 4.01
N ALA A 324 6.94 -7.88 3.93
CA ALA A 324 5.86 -7.53 4.83
C ALA A 324 6.17 -7.93 6.28
N TYR A 325 5.76 -7.07 7.21
CA TYR A 325 5.89 -7.30 8.64
C TYR A 325 4.54 -7.68 9.23
N MET A 326 4.37 -8.95 9.62
CA MET A 326 3.07 -9.56 9.90
C MET A 326 3.06 -10.36 11.21
N PRO A 327 3.71 -9.94 12.31
CA PRO A 327 3.64 -10.73 13.54
C PRO A 327 2.21 -10.85 14.05
N ASP A 328 1.86 -12.02 14.57
CA ASP A 328 0.51 -12.36 15.05
C ASP A 328 -0.61 -12.22 13.99
N ALA A 329 -0.28 -12.05 12.71
CA ALA A 329 -1.24 -12.00 11.63
C ALA A 329 -1.79 -13.40 11.29
N LYS A 330 -3.04 -13.44 10.79
CA LYS A 330 -3.73 -14.71 10.45
C LYS A 330 -3.92 -14.83 8.96
N LEU A 331 -3.51 -15.96 8.40
CA LEU A 331 -3.66 -16.35 6.99
C LEU A 331 -4.38 -17.71 6.87
N THR A 332 -5.19 -18.09 7.87
CA THR A 332 -6.01 -19.31 7.81
C THR A 332 -6.85 -19.32 6.53
N ASP A 333 -6.86 -20.44 5.82
CA ASP A 333 -7.59 -20.61 4.56
C ASP A 333 -7.22 -19.60 3.44
N ALA A 334 -6.09 -18.88 3.55
CA ALA A 334 -5.70 -17.90 2.54
C ALA A 334 -5.28 -18.56 1.22
N HIS A 335 -5.69 -18.00 0.08
CA HIS A 335 -5.31 -18.46 -1.26
C HIS A 335 -4.18 -17.58 -1.81
N LEU A 336 -2.96 -18.07 -1.74
CA LEU A 336 -1.70 -17.37 -2.03
C LEU A 336 -0.85 -18.11 -3.08
N ASN A 337 -1.48 -18.91 -3.95
CA ASN A 337 -0.76 -19.65 -4.99
C ASN A 337 0.07 -18.71 -5.89
N GLY A 338 1.37 -18.96 -6.05
CA GLY A 338 2.28 -18.12 -6.85
C GLY A 338 2.50 -16.71 -6.30
N ALA A 339 2.17 -16.45 -5.04
CA ALA A 339 2.44 -15.17 -4.40
C ALA A 339 3.92 -15.01 -4.04
N ASN A 340 4.40 -13.77 -3.99
CA ASN A 340 5.73 -13.45 -3.47
C ASN A 340 5.61 -13.07 -1.99
N LEU A 341 6.02 -13.97 -1.10
CA LEU A 341 6.14 -13.77 0.34
C LEU A 341 7.62 -13.79 0.79
N SER A 342 8.57 -13.50 -0.10
CA SER A 342 9.99 -13.50 0.27
C SER A 342 10.28 -12.45 1.35
N HIS A 343 11.19 -12.77 2.28
CA HIS A 343 11.59 -11.91 3.39
C HIS A 343 10.48 -11.53 4.38
N VAL A 344 9.33 -12.20 4.36
CA VAL A 344 8.22 -11.89 5.28
C VAL A 344 8.57 -12.23 6.72
N GLN A 345 8.14 -11.39 7.65
CA GLN A 345 8.22 -11.64 9.09
C GLN A 345 6.84 -12.02 9.63
N LEU A 346 6.54 -13.32 9.69
CA LEU A 346 5.25 -13.86 10.12
C LEU A 346 5.46 -14.88 11.25
N TYR A 347 5.57 -14.36 12.47
CA TYR A 347 5.78 -15.13 13.69
C TYR A 347 4.86 -14.62 14.79
N GLY A 348 4.84 -15.28 15.94
CA GLY A 348 4.05 -14.84 17.09
C GLY A 348 3.07 -15.91 17.54
N SER A 349 2.50 -15.71 18.73
CA SER A 349 1.64 -16.70 19.38
C SER A 349 0.30 -16.90 18.67
N SER A 350 -0.17 -15.90 17.93
CA SER A 350 -1.42 -15.93 17.16
C SER A 350 -1.20 -16.12 15.67
N ALA A 351 0.06 -16.09 15.21
CA ALA A 351 0.39 -16.24 13.81
C ALA A 351 0.05 -17.64 13.31
N ARG A 352 -0.63 -17.72 12.17
CA ARG A 352 -1.05 -18.99 11.56
C ARG A 352 -1.34 -18.84 10.08
N ALA A 353 -1.12 -19.91 9.33
CA ALA A 353 -1.51 -20.08 7.93
C ALA A 353 -1.98 -21.52 7.68
N ASP A 354 -2.67 -22.10 8.66
CA ASP A 354 -3.29 -23.42 8.57
C ASP A 354 -4.31 -23.46 7.42
N ASN A 355 -4.31 -24.56 6.68
CA ASN A 355 -5.12 -24.77 5.48
C ASN A 355 -4.88 -23.74 4.35
N ALA A 356 -3.85 -22.89 4.43
CA ALA A 356 -3.55 -21.95 3.36
C ALA A 356 -3.04 -22.67 2.11
N VAL A 357 -3.30 -22.06 0.95
CA VAL A 357 -2.83 -22.52 -0.36
C VAL A 357 -1.64 -21.66 -0.79
N LEU A 358 -0.43 -22.20 -0.68
CA LEU A 358 0.86 -21.56 -0.99
C LEU A 358 1.58 -22.28 -2.14
N GLU A 359 0.82 -22.92 -3.02
CA GLU A 359 1.34 -23.60 -4.22
C GLU A 359 2.19 -22.64 -5.04
N GLU A 360 3.44 -23.02 -5.36
CA GLU A 360 4.41 -22.23 -6.12
C GLU A 360 4.72 -20.84 -5.53
N ALA A 361 4.39 -20.59 -4.27
CA ALA A 361 4.72 -19.34 -3.60
C ALA A 361 6.23 -19.25 -3.33
N ASP A 362 6.78 -18.04 -3.42
CA ASP A 362 8.14 -17.74 -2.97
C ASP A 362 8.08 -17.27 -1.50
N LEU A 363 8.63 -18.07 -0.60
CA LEU A 363 8.69 -17.84 0.84
C LEU A 363 10.14 -17.67 1.31
N SER A 364 11.08 -17.48 0.39
CA SER A 364 12.51 -17.47 0.67
C SER A 364 12.88 -16.38 1.69
N PHE A 365 13.87 -16.65 2.54
CA PHE A 365 14.39 -15.73 3.57
C PHE A 365 13.36 -15.26 4.62
N SER A 366 12.21 -15.91 4.69
CA SER A 366 11.13 -15.51 5.60
C SER A 366 11.29 -16.13 6.99
N ASN A 367 10.64 -15.54 7.98
CA ASN A 367 10.61 -16.04 9.35
C ASN A 367 9.20 -16.47 9.74
N PHE A 368 9.03 -17.78 9.95
CA PHE A 368 7.78 -18.43 10.36
C PHE A 368 7.87 -19.06 11.75
N THR A 369 8.88 -18.71 12.55
CA THR A 369 9.19 -19.42 13.79
C THR A 369 7.97 -19.65 14.69
N GLY A 370 7.74 -20.92 15.03
CA GLY A 370 6.65 -21.35 15.92
C GLY A 370 5.25 -21.29 15.32
N MET A 371 5.10 -21.02 14.02
CA MET A 371 3.80 -20.82 13.39
C MET A 371 3.05 -22.14 13.16
N ASP A 372 1.72 -22.07 13.25
CA ASP A 372 0.80 -23.12 12.77
C ASP A 372 0.69 -23.05 11.24
N LEU A 373 1.28 -24.03 10.56
CA LEU A 373 1.24 -24.28 9.12
C LEU A 373 0.55 -25.62 8.83
N SER A 374 -0.32 -26.10 9.73
CA SER A 374 -0.97 -27.40 9.57
C SER A 374 -1.85 -27.44 8.31
N GLN A 375 -1.85 -28.57 7.60
CA GLN A 375 -2.61 -28.81 6.36
C GLN A 375 -2.30 -27.83 5.20
N VAL A 376 -1.22 -27.06 5.29
CA VAL A 376 -0.84 -26.11 4.25
C VAL A 376 -0.52 -26.82 2.93
N GLN A 377 -0.92 -26.22 1.81
CA GLN A 377 -0.57 -26.70 0.47
C GLN A 377 0.67 -25.95 -0.02
N LEU A 378 1.81 -26.62 -0.12
CA LEU A 378 3.11 -26.04 -0.48
C LEU A 378 3.66 -26.58 -1.80
N GLN A 379 2.81 -27.07 -2.70
CA GLN A 379 3.31 -27.75 -3.91
C GLN A 379 4.19 -26.83 -4.75
N GLY A 380 5.42 -27.26 -5.04
CA GLY A 380 6.41 -26.45 -5.76
C GLY A 380 6.83 -25.13 -5.09
N ALA A 381 6.50 -24.91 -3.81
CA ALA A 381 6.87 -23.69 -3.10
C ALA A 381 8.39 -23.59 -2.85
N ILE A 382 8.92 -22.37 -2.75
CA ILE A 382 10.33 -22.10 -2.49
C ILE A 382 10.47 -21.53 -1.08
N LEU A 383 11.08 -22.28 -0.16
CA LEU A 383 11.34 -21.90 1.23
C LEU A 383 12.84 -21.78 1.51
N ASP A 384 13.62 -21.39 0.51
CA ASP A 384 15.07 -21.31 0.62
C ASP A 384 15.48 -20.27 1.65
N GLU A 385 16.42 -20.62 2.53
CA GLU A 385 16.90 -19.78 3.63
C GLU A 385 15.78 -19.30 4.59
N ALA A 386 14.58 -19.89 4.55
CA ALA A 386 13.49 -19.58 5.46
C ALA A 386 13.69 -20.19 6.86
N ILE A 387 13.11 -19.57 7.88
CA ILE A 387 13.15 -20.04 9.26
C ILE A 387 11.80 -20.65 9.63
N LEU A 388 11.78 -21.97 9.77
CA LEU A 388 10.60 -22.76 10.13
C LEU A 388 10.79 -23.48 11.47
N ALA A 389 11.66 -22.94 12.33
CA ALA A 389 11.98 -23.55 13.61
C ALA A 389 10.71 -23.70 14.46
N ASN A 390 10.47 -24.91 14.96
CA ASN A 390 9.28 -25.28 15.75
C ASN A 390 7.93 -24.99 15.06
N CYS A 391 7.85 -24.93 13.73
CA CYS A 391 6.56 -24.83 13.02
C CYS A 391 5.76 -26.13 13.08
N ASP A 392 4.44 -26.03 13.08
CA ASP A 392 3.57 -27.18 12.84
C ASP A 392 3.26 -27.33 11.36
N LEU A 393 3.85 -28.32 10.68
CA LEU A 393 3.58 -28.67 9.27
C LEU A 393 2.77 -29.97 9.19
N SER A 394 2.02 -30.33 10.24
CA SER A 394 1.25 -31.57 10.25
C SER A 394 0.21 -31.61 9.12
N GLY A 395 0.20 -32.72 8.37
CA GLY A 395 -0.67 -32.88 7.20
C GLY A 395 -0.36 -31.96 6.01
N ALA A 396 0.75 -31.22 6.03
CA ALA A 396 1.14 -30.36 4.91
C ALA A 396 1.42 -31.20 3.65
N ASN A 397 1.16 -30.61 2.48
CA ASN A 397 1.36 -31.27 1.20
C ASN A 397 2.55 -30.64 0.46
N LEU A 398 3.68 -31.35 0.43
CA LEU A 398 4.97 -30.90 -0.09
C LEU A 398 5.42 -31.79 -1.27
N ILE A 399 4.56 -31.90 -2.28
CA ILE A 399 4.85 -32.56 -3.55
C ILE A 399 5.28 -31.54 -4.61
N PRO A 400 5.84 -31.96 -5.75
CA PRO A 400 6.10 -31.03 -6.84
C PRO A 400 4.81 -30.39 -7.38
N SER A 401 4.92 -29.18 -7.92
CA SER A 401 3.88 -28.54 -8.72
C SER A 401 3.62 -29.30 -10.04
N GLU A 402 2.58 -28.90 -10.76
CA GLU A 402 2.19 -29.55 -12.03
C GLU A 402 3.30 -29.50 -13.10
N ASP A 403 4.10 -28.45 -13.11
CA ASP A 403 5.26 -28.28 -13.99
C ASP A 403 6.53 -29.02 -13.52
N GLY A 404 6.46 -29.70 -12.37
CA GLY A 404 7.52 -30.53 -11.82
C GLY A 404 8.52 -29.78 -10.93
N GLN A 405 8.30 -28.50 -10.60
CA GLN A 405 9.10 -27.81 -9.60
C GLN A 405 8.92 -28.46 -8.22
N ALA A 406 10.03 -28.91 -7.65
CA ALA A 406 10.06 -29.47 -6.30
C ALA A 406 9.86 -28.38 -5.24
N VAL A 407 9.36 -28.79 -4.07
CA VAL A 407 9.42 -27.92 -2.88
C VAL A 407 10.87 -27.79 -2.44
N SER A 408 11.33 -26.55 -2.29
CA SER A 408 12.72 -26.24 -1.95
C SER A 408 12.85 -25.73 -0.52
N PHE A 409 13.80 -26.31 0.21
CA PHE A 409 14.20 -25.96 1.58
C PHE A 409 15.70 -25.70 1.64
N VAL A 410 16.31 -25.19 0.56
CA VAL A 410 17.76 -25.04 0.50
C VAL A 410 18.21 -24.10 1.61
N LYS A 411 19.06 -24.60 2.52
CA LYS A 411 19.52 -23.89 3.73
C LYS A 411 18.40 -23.40 4.66
N ALA A 412 17.19 -23.94 4.56
CA ALA A 412 16.11 -23.58 5.47
C ALA A 412 16.39 -24.11 6.89
N ASN A 413 15.88 -23.42 7.91
CA ASN A 413 15.97 -23.85 9.30
C ASN A 413 14.71 -24.63 9.70
N LEU A 414 14.80 -25.96 9.70
CA LEU A 414 13.67 -26.88 9.94
C LEU A 414 13.67 -27.50 11.34
N GLN A 415 14.64 -27.16 12.20
CA GLN A 415 14.75 -27.70 13.55
C GLN A 415 13.43 -27.64 14.34
N GLY A 416 12.96 -28.79 14.79
CA GLY A 416 11.74 -28.91 15.60
C GLY A 416 10.44 -28.78 14.82
N ALA A 417 10.50 -28.61 13.49
CA ALA A 417 9.30 -28.61 12.68
C ALA A 417 8.59 -29.97 12.74
N ASN A 418 7.26 -29.95 12.89
CA ASN A 418 6.44 -31.15 12.97
C ASN A 418 5.88 -31.52 11.59
N PHE A 419 6.28 -32.66 11.02
CA PHE A 419 5.74 -33.15 9.75
C PHE A 419 4.77 -34.33 9.90
N THR A 420 4.15 -34.50 11.07
CA THR A 420 3.21 -35.62 11.32
C THR A 420 2.10 -35.65 10.27
N GLY A 421 2.01 -36.73 9.49
CA GLY A 421 1.00 -36.90 8.44
C GLY A 421 1.21 -36.03 7.19
N ALA A 422 2.31 -35.27 7.11
CA ALA A 422 2.66 -34.52 5.91
C ALA A 422 3.10 -35.46 4.77
N ILE A 423 2.98 -34.99 3.53
CA ILE A 423 3.43 -35.71 2.34
C ILE A 423 4.64 -34.98 1.77
N LEU A 424 5.82 -35.59 1.81
CA LEU A 424 7.04 -35.04 1.24
C LEU A 424 7.47 -35.90 0.06
N LYS A 425 7.50 -35.32 -1.16
CA LYS A 425 7.97 -36.03 -2.36
C LYS A 425 8.90 -35.14 -3.16
N LYS A 426 10.05 -35.69 -3.55
CA LYS A 426 11.08 -34.99 -4.32
C LYS A 426 11.48 -33.64 -3.71
N VAL A 427 11.44 -33.52 -2.39
CA VAL A 427 11.78 -32.26 -1.73
C VAL A 427 13.28 -32.01 -1.81
N ASN A 428 13.69 -30.74 -1.90
CA ASN A 428 15.10 -30.37 -1.90
C ASN A 428 15.50 -29.78 -0.55
N MET A 429 16.16 -30.56 0.30
CA MET A 429 16.61 -30.12 1.63
C MET A 429 18.09 -29.76 1.68
N SER A 430 18.73 -29.46 0.54
CA SER A 430 20.17 -29.22 0.48
C SER A 430 20.63 -28.18 1.52
N ASN A 431 21.51 -28.59 2.43
CA ASN A 431 22.03 -27.79 3.54
C ASN A 431 21.00 -27.24 4.54
N SER A 432 19.77 -27.75 4.59
CA SER A 432 18.79 -27.35 5.59
C SER A 432 19.21 -27.79 7.00
N ALA A 433 18.90 -26.99 8.03
CA ALA A 433 19.11 -27.39 9.42
C ALA A 433 17.98 -28.31 9.89
N VAL A 434 18.28 -29.59 10.06
CA VAL A 434 17.36 -30.60 10.59
C VAL A 434 17.85 -31.04 11.96
N ALA A 435 17.02 -30.90 12.98
CA ALA A 435 17.32 -31.37 14.32
C ALA A 435 16.98 -32.85 14.52
N LEU A 436 17.91 -33.60 15.11
CA LEU A 436 17.74 -34.95 15.64
C LEU A 436 17.50 -34.88 17.17
N SER A 437 17.50 -36.04 17.85
CA SER A 437 17.32 -36.11 19.32
C SER A 437 18.31 -35.22 20.09
N ASP A 438 19.54 -35.13 19.58
CA ASP A 438 20.65 -34.48 20.27
C ASP A 438 20.83 -33.02 19.84
N GLY A 439 20.05 -32.53 18.87
CA GLY A 439 20.16 -31.19 18.27
C GLY A 439 20.37 -31.25 16.76
N VAL A 440 20.69 -30.12 16.15
CA VAL A 440 21.06 -30.06 14.72
C VAL A 440 22.49 -30.56 14.57
N PRO A 441 22.76 -31.68 13.89
CA PRO A 441 24.13 -32.13 13.67
C PRO A 441 24.84 -31.16 12.73
N LEU A 442 25.99 -30.63 13.15
CA LEU A 442 26.71 -29.58 12.40
C LEU A 442 27.99 -30.12 11.79
N PHE A 443 28.92 -30.57 12.62
CA PHE A 443 30.23 -31.06 12.20
C PHE A 443 30.85 -31.95 13.27
N THR A 444 31.95 -32.62 12.90
CA THR A 444 32.73 -33.44 13.82
C THR A 444 34.15 -32.91 13.88
N ILE A 445 34.63 -32.66 15.08
CA ILE A 445 36.02 -32.28 15.34
C ILE A 445 36.83 -33.57 15.54
N ILE A 446 37.80 -33.77 14.65
CA ILE A 446 38.70 -34.93 14.67
C ILE A 446 39.93 -34.56 15.52
N SER A 447 39.74 -34.58 16.84
CA SER A 447 40.72 -34.50 17.96
C SER A 447 41.76 -33.36 17.94
N PRO A 448 41.82 -32.60 19.06
CA PRO A 448 42.99 -32.71 19.95
C PRO A 448 42.64 -32.50 21.45
N ASP A 449 42.82 -33.49 22.32
CA ASP A 449 42.98 -33.36 23.79
C ASP A 449 42.03 -32.45 24.63
N TYR A 450 40.89 -32.00 24.09
CA TYR A 450 40.00 -31.04 24.78
C TYR A 450 39.23 -31.63 25.97
N ILE A 451 39.07 -32.95 26.03
CA ILE A 451 38.24 -33.62 27.04
C ILE A 451 38.67 -33.24 28.47
N SER A 452 39.97 -33.12 28.72
CA SER A 452 40.51 -32.76 30.04
C SER A 452 40.05 -31.37 30.50
N ASP A 453 40.08 -30.39 29.60
CA ASP A 453 39.69 -29.02 29.91
C ASP A 453 38.17 -28.85 29.92
N LEU A 454 37.48 -29.49 28.98
CA LEU A 454 36.01 -29.56 28.97
C LEU A 454 35.47 -30.17 30.27
N ASN A 455 36.09 -31.24 30.79
CA ASN A 455 35.75 -31.83 32.09
C ASN A 455 35.93 -30.89 33.29
N LYS A 456 36.79 -29.87 33.17
CA LYS A 456 36.98 -28.83 34.18
C LYS A 456 36.06 -27.62 33.97
N GLY A 457 35.21 -27.64 32.94
CA GLY A 457 34.41 -26.49 32.53
C GLY A 457 35.24 -25.37 31.90
N ILE A 458 36.43 -25.68 31.39
CA ILE A 458 37.33 -24.72 30.74
C ILE A 458 37.13 -24.83 29.22
N PHE A 459 36.92 -23.70 28.57
CA PHE A 459 36.87 -23.63 27.10
C PHE A 459 38.29 -23.72 26.52
N PRO A 460 38.64 -24.76 25.75
CA PRO A 460 39.97 -24.89 25.16
C PRO A 460 40.21 -23.83 24.07
N GLN A 461 41.39 -23.22 24.04
CA GLN A 461 41.69 -22.13 23.09
C GLN A 461 41.56 -22.56 21.62
N GLY A 462 42.04 -23.76 21.27
CA GLY A 462 41.96 -24.28 19.90
C GLY A 462 40.53 -24.66 19.45
N LEU A 463 39.60 -24.83 20.39
CA LEU A 463 38.22 -25.21 20.06
C LEU A 463 37.52 -24.10 19.26
N ALA A 464 37.83 -22.83 19.51
CA ALA A 464 37.29 -21.72 18.74
C ALA A 464 37.77 -21.73 17.27
N ASP A 465 39.02 -22.12 17.03
CA ASP A 465 39.59 -22.25 15.68
C ASP A 465 38.90 -23.36 14.90
N ASP A 466 38.62 -24.50 15.56
CA ASP A 466 37.88 -25.61 14.95
C ASP A 466 36.45 -25.20 14.57
N PHE A 467 35.74 -24.50 15.45
CA PHE A 467 34.42 -23.94 15.15
C PHE A 467 34.48 -22.99 13.94
N SER A 468 35.45 -22.08 13.93
CA SER A 468 35.63 -21.09 12.86
C SER A 468 36.00 -21.74 11.52
N ALA A 469 36.82 -22.80 11.53
CA ALA A 469 37.17 -23.58 10.34
C ALA A 469 35.96 -24.26 9.69
N HIS A 470 34.94 -24.57 10.50
CA HIS A 470 33.66 -25.11 10.04
C HIS A 470 32.60 -24.02 9.80
N GLY A 471 32.97 -22.74 9.82
CA GLY A 471 32.07 -21.63 9.50
C GLY A 471 31.17 -21.17 10.66
N TYR A 472 31.48 -21.57 11.89
CA TYR A 472 30.79 -21.10 13.10
C TYR A 472 31.74 -20.25 13.94
N CYS A 473 31.57 -18.93 13.93
CA CYS A 473 32.33 -18.08 14.85
C CYS A 473 31.70 -18.14 16.25
N LEU A 474 32.54 -18.07 17.29
CA LEU A 474 32.07 -17.98 18.68
C LEU A 474 32.31 -16.58 19.23
N SER A 475 31.45 -16.13 20.16
CA SER A 475 31.61 -14.85 20.87
C SER A 475 32.86 -14.83 21.76
N ASP A 476 33.31 -13.64 22.16
CA ASP A 476 34.37 -13.49 23.16
C ASP A 476 33.96 -14.13 24.50
N ASN A 477 34.61 -15.24 24.86
CA ASN A 477 34.40 -16.02 26.11
C ASN A 477 33.15 -16.93 26.13
N PRO A 478 33.09 -17.98 25.29
CA PRO A 478 32.08 -19.03 25.43
C PRO A 478 32.26 -19.78 26.76
N THR A 479 31.15 -20.22 27.34
CA THR A 479 31.13 -20.93 28.62
C THR A 479 30.88 -22.42 28.41
N VAL A 480 31.62 -23.26 29.14
CA VAL A 480 31.46 -24.72 29.11
C VAL A 480 30.75 -25.19 30.36
N THR A 481 29.62 -25.88 30.18
CA THR A 481 28.92 -26.60 31.24
C THR A 481 29.13 -28.10 31.06
N VAL A 482 29.61 -28.77 32.09
CA VAL A 482 29.79 -30.23 32.10
C VAL A 482 28.45 -30.89 32.35
N ILE A 483 27.95 -31.68 31.38
CA ILE A 483 26.71 -32.45 31.55
C ILE A 483 27.06 -33.82 32.11
N ASN A 484 27.85 -34.60 31.36
CA ASN A 484 28.40 -35.88 31.80
C ASN A 484 29.90 -35.93 31.52
N PRO A 485 30.76 -36.01 32.55
CA PRO A 485 32.21 -36.06 32.36
C PRO A 485 32.63 -37.17 31.38
N ASN A 486 33.61 -36.86 30.53
CA ASN A 486 34.11 -37.70 29.43
C ASN A 486 33.11 -38.02 28.31
N SER A 487 31.89 -37.49 28.36
CA SER A 487 30.82 -37.85 27.43
C SER A 487 30.16 -36.64 26.78
N THR A 488 29.64 -35.68 27.57
CA THR A 488 28.81 -34.59 27.03
C THR A 488 29.05 -33.26 27.75
N TRP A 489 29.12 -32.19 26.97
CA TRP A 489 29.30 -30.81 27.44
C TRP A 489 28.42 -29.86 26.64
N ASN A 490 27.93 -28.81 27.29
CA ASN A 490 27.27 -27.69 26.63
C ASN A 490 28.25 -26.53 26.50
N VAL A 491 28.34 -25.96 25.30
CA VAL A 491 29.06 -24.71 25.04
C VAL A 491 28.01 -23.64 24.78
N SER A 492 27.89 -22.66 25.67
CA SER A 492 26.99 -21.53 25.50
C SER A 492 27.76 -20.25 25.21
N GLN A 493 27.15 -19.37 24.42
CA GLN A 493 27.73 -18.09 24.04
C GLN A 493 26.69 -16.97 24.09
N ASN A 494 27.16 -15.75 24.38
CA ASN A 494 26.31 -14.57 24.33
C ASN A 494 26.60 -13.82 23.05
N LEU A 495 25.70 -13.97 22.07
CA LEU A 495 25.81 -13.29 20.78
C LEU A 495 25.51 -11.80 20.97
N PRO A 496 26.22 -10.84 20.36
CA PRO A 496 25.80 -9.44 20.37
C PRO A 496 24.49 -9.24 19.60
N LEU A 497 23.76 -8.16 19.88
CA LEU A 497 22.48 -7.84 19.19
C LEU A 497 22.69 -7.56 17.68
N GLU A 498 23.88 -7.13 17.29
CA GLU A 498 24.18 -6.62 15.94
C GLU A 498 24.75 -7.70 15.00
N GLU A 499 25.31 -8.81 15.51
CA GLU A 499 25.91 -9.86 14.68
C GLU A 499 24.92 -10.99 14.42
N LEU A 500 24.05 -10.75 13.44
CA LEU A 500 23.04 -11.70 12.93
C LEU A 500 23.65 -12.99 12.31
N GLY A 501 24.98 -13.09 12.20
CA GLY A 501 25.69 -14.19 11.53
C GLY A 501 26.06 -15.39 12.41
N LEU A 502 25.86 -15.36 13.74
CA LEU A 502 26.40 -16.37 14.66
C LEU A 502 25.47 -17.55 14.98
N GLY A 503 24.19 -17.43 14.61
CA GLY A 503 23.20 -18.51 14.50
C GLY A 503 22.81 -19.22 15.79
N TYR A 504 23.73 -19.89 16.48
CA TYR A 504 23.43 -20.69 17.67
C TYR A 504 24.01 -20.06 18.93
N SER A 505 23.21 -19.92 19.99
CA SER A 505 23.73 -19.52 21.31
C SER A 505 24.23 -20.71 22.14
N GLU A 506 23.86 -21.94 21.77
CA GLU A 506 24.22 -23.14 22.50
C GLU A 506 24.56 -24.29 21.55
N PHE A 507 25.64 -25.00 21.89
CA PHE A 507 26.11 -26.20 21.21
C PHE A 507 26.30 -27.35 22.18
N LEU A 508 25.87 -28.54 21.79
CA LEU A 508 26.15 -29.79 22.48
C LEU A 508 27.38 -30.44 21.85
N LEU A 509 28.38 -30.73 22.68
CA LEU A 509 29.56 -31.51 22.31
C LEU A 509 29.42 -32.91 22.89
N GLN A 510 29.48 -33.93 22.02
CA GLN A 510 29.42 -35.33 22.41
C GLN A 510 30.70 -36.07 22.03
N ASN A 511 31.32 -36.75 22.99
CA ASN A 511 32.48 -37.60 22.74
C ASN A 511 32.05 -38.90 22.05
N SER A 512 32.59 -39.14 20.87
CA SER A 512 32.41 -40.34 20.08
C SER A 512 33.79 -40.92 19.74
N GLN A 513 34.30 -41.78 20.63
CA GLN A 513 35.60 -42.45 20.47
C GLN A 513 36.79 -41.49 20.29
N GLY A 514 36.76 -40.34 20.99
CA GLY A 514 37.81 -39.32 20.93
C GLY A 514 37.53 -38.19 19.93
N ASN A 515 36.54 -38.34 19.06
CA ASN A 515 36.04 -37.25 18.22
C ASN A 515 34.91 -36.51 18.94
N LEU A 516 34.82 -35.20 18.75
CA LEU A 516 33.73 -34.40 19.31
C LEU A 516 32.69 -34.14 18.21
N LYS A 517 31.51 -34.73 18.35
CA LYS A 517 30.35 -34.38 17.53
C LYS A 517 29.74 -33.09 18.06
N VAL A 518 29.57 -32.10 17.20
CA VAL A 518 29.03 -30.79 17.56
C VAL A 518 27.61 -30.69 17.01
N SER A 519 26.65 -30.40 17.89
CA SER A 519 25.25 -30.16 17.53
C SER A 519 24.75 -28.81 18.01
N GLY A 520 23.97 -28.09 17.21
CA GLY A 520 23.30 -26.86 17.61
C GLY A 520 22.07 -27.15 18.50
N LYS A 521 21.93 -26.43 19.62
CA LYS A 521 20.85 -26.64 20.61
C LYS A 521 19.87 -25.48 20.74
N THR A 522 20.33 -24.26 20.54
CA THR A 522 19.47 -23.08 20.62
C THR A 522 19.90 -22.11 19.53
N ILE A 523 18.99 -21.81 18.62
CA ILE A 523 19.20 -20.78 17.57
C ILE A 523 18.72 -19.43 18.13
N VAL A 524 19.43 -18.36 17.80
CA VAL A 524 19.03 -16.99 18.12
C VAL A 524 18.50 -16.34 16.87
N ILE A 525 17.30 -15.79 16.97
CA ILE A 525 16.65 -15.03 15.93
C ILE A 525 16.46 -13.63 16.49
N ASN A 526 17.03 -12.60 15.87
CA ASN A 526 16.67 -11.26 16.29
C ASN A 526 15.29 -10.93 15.75
N ARG A 527 14.44 -10.28 16.52
CA ARG A 527 13.12 -9.87 16.06
C ARG A 527 12.66 -8.66 16.84
N MET A 528 11.55 -8.07 16.45
CA MET A 528 10.96 -6.99 17.23
C MET A 528 10.09 -7.58 18.34
N ASN A 529 10.21 -7.02 19.54
CA ASN A 529 9.31 -7.32 20.65
C ASN A 529 8.02 -6.48 20.56
N ASP A 530 7.09 -6.70 21.49
CA ASP A 530 5.81 -5.98 21.56
C ASP A 530 5.95 -4.45 21.72
N LYS A 531 7.13 -3.97 22.13
CA LYS A 531 7.45 -2.54 22.26
C LYS A 531 8.10 -1.95 21.01
N LYS A 532 8.23 -2.74 19.94
CA LYS A 532 8.95 -2.37 18.71
C LYS A 532 10.43 -2.09 18.96
N GLU A 533 11.04 -2.86 19.86
CA GLU A 533 12.48 -2.85 20.10
C GLU A 533 13.07 -4.17 19.60
N LEU A 534 14.26 -4.11 19.00
CA LEU A 534 14.97 -5.32 18.59
C LEU A 534 15.36 -6.15 19.81
N GLU A 535 14.93 -7.40 19.85
CA GLU A 535 15.23 -8.39 20.87
C GLU A 535 15.92 -9.62 20.28
N LYS A 536 16.62 -10.37 21.13
CA LYS A 536 17.05 -11.73 20.82
C LYS A 536 15.95 -12.69 21.22
N TYR A 537 15.44 -13.42 20.25
CA TYR A 537 14.51 -14.51 20.47
C TYR A 537 15.27 -15.84 20.41
N PHE A 538 15.32 -16.51 21.56
CA PHE A 538 16.00 -17.80 21.71
C PHE A 538 15.01 -18.92 21.39
N VAL A 539 15.34 -19.73 20.40
CA VAL A 539 14.52 -20.87 19.99
C VAL A 539 15.25 -22.15 20.36
N ALA A 540 14.75 -22.82 21.39
CA ALA A 540 15.22 -24.15 21.75
C ALA A 540 14.92 -25.12 20.60
N VAL A 541 15.95 -25.86 20.20
CA VAL A 541 15.86 -26.88 19.16
C VAL A 541 15.23 -28.13 19.75
N THR A 542 14.07 -28.51 19.22
CA THR A 542 13.46 -29.83 19.44
C THR A 542 13.73 -30.73 18.24
N ALA A 543 13.54 -32.04 18.39
CA ALA A 543 13.73 -32.97 17.28
C ALA A 543 12.72 -32.67 16.16
N THR A 544 13.21 -32.60 14.92
CA THR A 544 12.37 -32.42 13.74
C THR A 544 11.58 -33.69 13.52
N GLY A 545 10.29 -33.58 13.24
CA GLY A 545 9.38 -34.71 12.98
C GLY A 545 9.62 -35.37 11.63
N ILE A 546 10.87 -35.69 11.30
CA ILE A 546 11.28 -36.33 10.04
C ILE A 546 11.86 -37.72 10.32
N SER A 547 11.55 -38.66 9.45
CA SER A 547 11.98 -40.06 9.53
C SER A 547 12.31 -40.60 8.14
N ASP A 548 13.06 -41.70 8.09
CA ASP A 548 13.52 -42.33 6.84
C ASP A 548 12.38 -42.71 5.88
N ASP A 549 11.19 -43.02 6.41
CA ASP A 549 10.01 -43.39 5.63
C ASP A 549 9.19 -42.19 5.12
N LEU A 550 9.46 -40.98 5.63
CA LEU A 550 8.77 -39.77 5.22
C LEU A 550 9.32 -39.20 3.90
N LEU A 551 10.62 -39.36 3.65
CA LEU A 551 11.27 -38.88 2.43
C LEU A 551 11.28 -39.96 1.34
N ASP A 552 10.95 -39.59 0.11
CA ASP A 552 11.06 -40.49 -1.04
C ASP A 552 12.50 -40.59 -1.58
N GLU A 553 12.76 -41.59 -2.43
CA GLU A 553 14.11 -41.87 -2.92
C GLU A 553 14.74 -40.72 -3.74
N ASP A 554 13.89 -39.90 -4.34
CA ASP A 554 14.26 -38.78 -5.21
C ASP A 554 14.47 -37.47 -4.43
N SER A 555 14.09 -37.42 -3.14
CA SER A 555 14.31 -36.25 -2.28
C SER A 555 15.80 -36.06 -2.01
N THR A 556 16.25 -34.80 -1.99
CA THR A 556 17.63 -34.42 -1.66
C THR A 556 17.75 -34.15 -0.17
N CYS A 557 18.68 -34.85 0.51
CA CYS A 557 18.94 -34.70 1.94
C CYS A 557 19.79 -33.44 2.25
N PRO A 558 19.89 -33.04 3.53
CA PRO A 558 20.79 -31.96 3.99
C PRO A 558 22.24 -32.08 3.51
N ASN A 559 22.78 -33.29 3.43
CA ASN A 559 24.13 -33.53 2.90
C ASN A 559 24.27 -33.35 1.36
N GLN A 560 23.22 -32.87 0.68
CA GLN A 560 23.11 -32.60 -0.76
C GLN A 560 23.03 -33.84 -1.67
N ALA A 561 23.15 -35.05 -1.12
CA ALA A 561 22.90 -36.28 -1.87
C ALA A 561 21.42 -36.65 -1.83
N THR A 562 20.92 -37.32 -2.87
CA THR A 562 19.56 -37.89 -2.84
C THR A 562 19.45 -39.02 -1.83
N CYS A 563 18.26 -39.25 -1.29
CA CYS A 563 17.97 -40.36 -0.38
C CYS A 563 18.44 -41.69 -1.00
N LYS A 564 18.12 -41.92 -2.28
CA LYS A 564 18.60 -43.08 -3.06
C LYS A 564 20.11 -43.26 -3.05
N THR A 565 20.86 -42.17 -3.21
CA THR A 565 22.33 -42.20 -3.25
C THR A 565 22.90 -42.50 -1.88
N ASN A 566 22.36 -41.87 -0.84
CA ASN A 566 22.76 -42.11 0.55
C ASN A 566 22.49 -43.56 0.97
N THR A 567 21.31 -44.10 0.66
CA THR A 567 20.97 -45.50 0.94
C THR A 567 21.92 -46.46 0.20
N ARG A 568 22.21 -46.21 -1.07
CA ARG A 568 23.17 -47.03 -1.87
C ARG A 568 24.57 -47.01 -1.26
N ASN A 569 24.98 -45.89 -0.70
CA ASN A 569 26.32 -45.70 -0.12
C ASN A 569 26.38 -46.06 1.37
N HIS A 570 25.29 -46.58 1.97
CA HIS A 570 25.21 -46.90 3.39
C HIS A 570 25.56 -45.73 4.32
N VAL A 571 25.20 -44.50 3.92
CA VAL A 571 25.39 -43.30 4.74
C VAL A 571 24.47 -43.37 5.95
N SER A 572 24.97 -43.04 7.15
CA SER A 572 24.16 -43.07 8.37
C SER A 572 23.09 -41.98 8.33
N TRP A 573 21.94 -42.19 9.00
CA TRP A 573 20.89 -41.16 9.07
C TRP A 573 21.40 -39.82 9.60
N THR A 574 22.29 -39.83 10.60
CA THR A 574 22.91 -38.61 11.11
C THR A 574 23.72 -37.89 10.03
N ASP A 575 24.53 -38.61 9.26
CA ASP A 575 25.34 -38.01 8.19
C ASP A 575 24.48 -37.58 7.00
N MET A 576 23.35 -38.24 6.74
CA MET A 576 22.35 -37.81 5.76
C MET A 576 21.74 -36.46 6.14
N MET A 577 21.41 -36.31 7.44
CA MET A 577 20.79 -35.09 8.00
C MET A 577 21.81 -34.01 8.38
N THR A 578 23.11 -34.27 8.27
CA THR A 578 24.15 -33.28 8.49
C THR A 578 24.37 -32.46 7.22
N ALA A 579 24.14 -31.15 7.31
CA ALA A 579 24.34 -30.24 6.18
C ALA A 579 25.83 -30.21 5.76
N ALA A 580 26.09 -30.22 4.44
CA ALA A 580 27.46 -30.19 3.93
C ALA A 580 28.12 -28.80 4.05
N THR A 581 27.32 -27.75 4.06
CA THR A 581 27.75 -26.42 4.54
C THR A 581 26.91 -26.03 5.74
N PRO A 582 27.45 -25.19 6.65
CA PRO A 582 26.69 -24.66 7.77
C PRO A 582 25.34 -24.11 7.30
N PRO A 583 24.22 -24.56 7.90
CA PRO A 583 22.97 -23.86 7.74
C PRO A 583 23.19 -22.41 8.16
N SER A 584 22.88 -21.48 7.27
CA SER A 584 23.13 -20.07 7.53
C SER A 584 21.97 -19.52 8.37
N PRO A 585 22.23 -18.89 9.53
CA PRO A 585 21.22 -18.06 10.15
C PRO A 585 20.83 -16.91 9.20
N PRO A 586 19.64 -16.31 9.36
CA PRO A 586 19.23 -15.16 8.55
C PRO A 586 20.30 -14.06 8.62
N LYS A 587 20.90 -13.72 7.48
CA LYS A 587 21.97 -12.71 7.41
C LYS A 587 21.52 -11.32 7.84
N CYS A 588 20.21 -11.08 7.77
CA CYS A 588 19.58 -9.87 8.27
C CYS A 588 18.08 -10.14 8.50
N ILE A 589 17.47 -9.38 9.41
CA ILE A 589 16.06 -9.50 9.75
C ILE A 589 15.39 -8.15 9.47
N PRO A 590 14.51 -8.08 8.45
CA PRO A 590 13.75 -6.87 8.15
C PRO A 590 12.88 -6.47 9.35
N ASP A 591 12.87 -5.19 9.68
CA ASP A 591 11.94 -4.60 10.65
C ASP A 591 11.07 -3.52 9.95
N PRO A 592 9.98 -3.03 10.56
CA PRO A 592 9.09 -2.01 9.96
C PRO A 592 9.75 -0.65 9.66
N TYR A 593 11.03 -0.48 9.97
CA TYR A 593 11.81 0.74 9.87
C TYR A 593 13.17 0.53 9.15
N HIS A 594 13.70 -0.71 9.10
CA HIS A 594 14.96 -1.04 8.43
C HIS A 594 14.88 -2.34 7.62
N TRP A 595 15.23 -2.23 6.35
CA TRP A 595 15.25 -3.32 5.37
C TRP A 595 16.70 -3.69 5.11
N CYS A 596 16.96 -4.98 5.05
CA CYS A 596 18.29 -5.54 4.95
C CYS A 596 19.08 -5.02 3.74
N PRO A 597 20.22 -4.32 3.92
CA PRO A 597 21.08 -3.95 2.81
C PRO A 597 21.73 -5.19 2.20
N GLN A 598 21.88 -5.20 0.86
CA GLN A 598 22.34 -6.35 0.07
C GLN A 598 23.79 -6.82 0.30
N THR A 599 24.55 -6.26 1.26
CA THR A 599 25.96 -6.63 1.43
C THR A 599 26.41 -6.61 2.89
N CYS A 600 26.83 -7.77 3.39
CA CYS A 600 27.76 -7.85 4.52
C CYS A 600 28.94 -8.77 4.15
N THR A 601 30.12 -8.15 4.09
CA THR A 601 31.43 -8.82 4.13
C THR A 601 31.84 -9.02 5.58
N CYS A 602 32.18 -10.23 5.99
CA CYS A 602 32.91 -10.46 7.24
C CYS A 602 34.22 -9.68 7.20
N GLN A 603 34.33 -8.60 7.96
CA GLN A 603 35.64 -8.01 8.25
C GLN A 603 36.32 -8.92 9.26
N LYS A 604 37.40 -9.58 8.83
CA LYS A 604 38.42 -10.11 9.75
C LYS A 604 39.07 -8.91 10.43
N SER A 605 38.87 -8.76 11.73
CA SER A 605 39.68 -7.87 12.58
C SER A 605 41.01 -8.53 12.88
#